data_AF-A0A6I1QLZ3-F1
#
_entry.id   AF-A0A6I1QLZ3-F1
#
_cell.length_a   1.000
_cell.length_b   1.000
_cell.length_c   1.000
_cell.angle_alpha   90.00
_cell.angle_beta   90.00
_cell.angle_gamma   90.00
#
_symmetry.space_group_name_H-M   'P 1'
#
loop_
_entity.id
_entity.type
_entity.pdbx_description
1 polymer ?
#
loop_
_entity_poly.entity_id
_entity_poly.type
_entity_poly.pdbx_seq_one_letter_code
_entity_poly.pdbx_strand_id
1 'polypeptide(L)'
;MNKHHKGIWYAYIGSFLTPFTLLLSGVIAIIYAGYRLDKDEDSEVVNSHYYGLIRSFFLFLTFFVVLIVTIATSNGVLIGVNDYWFRNSALEEVAHVIPIAGGFISAVAILIWFVRMFKGMRLLKQDKPVTQAKSLHQF
;
A
#
# COMPACT_ATOMS: atom_id res chain seq x y z
N MET A 1 31.37 7.84 18.24
CA MET A 1 30.93 7.49 16.87
C MET A 1 30.26 6.10 16.78
N ASN A 2 29.29 5.75 17.65
CA ASN A 2 28.80 4.35 17.73
C ASN A 2 27.30 4.12 18.02
N LYS A 3 26.42 5.11 17.82
CA LYS A 3 24.98 4.99 18.18
C LYS A 3 23.99 4.93 17.01
N HIS A 4 24.45 4.95 15.74
CA HIS A 4 23.57 5.09 14.57
C HIS A 4 23.36 3.82 13.72
N HIS A 5 24.03 2.70 14.02
CA HIS A 5 24.01 1.51 13.16
C HIS A 5 22.77 0.60 13.35
N LYS A 6 22.13 0.62 14.53
CA LYS A 6 20.99 -0.28 14.80
C LYS A 6 19.76 0.05 13.95
N GLY A 7 19.49 1.34 13.70
CA GLY A 7 18.37 1.78 12.86
C GLY A 7 18.48 1.31 11.41
N ILE A 8 19.71 1.33 10.86
CA ILE A 8 20.00 0.85 9.50
C ILE A 8 19.72 -0.65 9.36
N TRP A 9 20.00 -1.45 10.39
CA TRP A 9 19.71 -2.88 10.36
C TRP A 9 18.21 -3.18 10.25
N TYR A 10 17.36 -2.45 10.98
CA TYR A 10 15.91 -2.55 10.83
C TYR A 10 15.45 -2.09 9.44
N ALA A 11 16.06 -1.05 8.88
CA ALA A 11 15.77 -0.60 7.51
C ALA A 11 16.14 -1.67 6.47
N TYR A 12 17.28 -2.36 6.63
CA TYR A 12 17.66 -3.47 5.75
C TYR A 12 16.70 -4.65 5.85
N ILE A 13 16.32 -5.06 7.06
CA ILE A 13 15.35 -6.14 7.25
C ILE A 13 14.00 -5.76 6.68
N GLY A 14 13.52 -4.55 6.96
CA GLY A 14 12.29 -4.03 6.39
C GLY A 14 12.33 -4.02 4.87
N SER A 15 13.41 -3.53 4.27
CA SER A 15 13.57 -3.49 2.81
C SER A 15 13.65 -4.87 2.17
N PHE A 16 14.20 -5.87 2.87
CA PHE A 16 14.24 -7.26 2.41
C PHE A 16 12.87 -7.95 2.52
N LEU A 17 12.15 -7.73 3.63
CA LEU A 17 10.84 -8.34 3.85
C LEU A 17 9.74 -7.73 2.99
N THR A 18 9.81 -6.41 2.72
CA THR A 18 8.80 -5.67 1.93
C THR A 18 8.46 -6.33 0.58
N PRO A 19 9.44 -6.67 -0.29
CA PRO A 19 9.14 -7.33 -1.55
C PRO A 19 8.61 -8.76 -1.38
N PHE A 20 9.07 -9.48 -0.35
CA PHE A 20 8.69 -10.88 -0.14
C PHE A 20 7.28 -11.03 0.44
N THR A 21 6.91 -10.22 1.43
CA THR A 21 5.66 -10.40 2.17
C THR A 21 4.47 -9.73 1.49
N LEU A 22 4.68 -8.56 0.87
CA LEU A 22 3.59 -7.73 0.33
C LEU A 22 3.48 -7.81 -1.19
N LEU A 23 4.60 -7.80 -1.91
CA LEU A 23 4.61 -7.79 -3.37
C LEU A 23 4.47 -9.20 -3.94
N LEU A 24 5.33 -10.14 -3.55
CA LEU A 24 5.34 -11.48 -4.13
C LEU A 24 4.02 -12.25 -3.88
N SER A 25 3.51 -12.18 -2.64
CA SER A 25 2.24 -12.84 -2.27
C SER A 25 1.05 -12.30 -3.07
N GLY A 26 0.98 -10.98 -3.27
CA GLY A 26 -0.08 -10.33 -4.03
C GLY A 26 0.01 -10.58 -5.54
N VAL A 27 1.24 -10.62 -6.10
CA VAL A 27 1.47 -10.96 -7.51
C VAL A 27 0.98 -12.39 -7.80
N ILE A 28 1.32 -13.37 -6.95
CA ILE A 28 0.86 -14.75 -7.11
C ILE A 28 -0.68 -14.82 -7.05
N ALA A 29 -1.30 -14.11 -6.11
CA ALA A 29 -2.76 -14.08 -5.98
C ALA A 29 -3.46 -13.49 -7.23
N ILE A 30 -2.88 -12.46 -7.85
CA ILE A 30 -3.41 -11.89 -9.10
C ILE A 30 -3.21 -12.81 -10.29
N ILE A 31 -2.03 -13.42 -10.43
CA ILE A 31 -1.78 -14.36 -11.53
C ILE A 31 -2.79 -15.52 -11.45
N TYR A 32 -3.02 -16.04 -10.25
CA TYR A 32 -4.01 -17.08 -10.03
C TYR A 32 -5.44 -16.61 -10.35
N ALA A 33 -5.84 -15.44 -9.86
CA ALA A 33 -7.15 -14.85 -10.15
C ALA A 33 -7.36 -14.60 -11.65
N GLY A 34 -6.35 -14.07 -12.34
CA GLY A 34 -6.38 -13.83 -13.79
C GLY A 34 -6.47 -15.13 -14.58
N TYR A 35 -5.69 -16.14 -14.20
CA TYR A 35 -5.75 -17.46 -14.84
C TYR A 35 -7.12 -18.14 -14.68
N ARG A 36 -7.78 -17.99 -13.53
CA ARG A 36 -9.13 -18.53 -13.30
C ARG A 36 -10.20 -17.76 -14.07
N LEU A 37 -10.06 -16.44 -14.15
CA LEU A 37 -10.94 -15.59 -14.97
C LEU A 37 -10.84 -15.91 -16.47
N ASP A 38 -9.63 -16.16 -16.98
CA ASP A 38 -9.41 -16.49 -18.41
C ASP A 38 -10.06 -17.82 -18.82
N LYS A 39 -10.20 -18.75 -17.87
CA LYS A 39 -10.87 -20.03 -18.12
C LYS A 39 -12.39 -19.96 -18.12
N ASP A 40 -12.99 -18.92 -17.56
CA ASP A 40 -14.45 -18.68 -17.48
C ASP A 40 -15.31 -19.88 -17.02
N GLU A 41 -14.70 -20.82 -16.28
CA GLU A 41 -15.35 -22.04 -15.76
C GLU A 41 -16.03 -21.82 -14.41
N ASP A 42 -15.86 -20.63 -13.82
CA ASP A 42 -16.32 -20.29 -12.47
C ASP A 42 -17.65 -19.53 -12.45
N SER A 43 -18.39 -19.69 -11.36
CA SER A 43 -19.66 -18.96 -11.15
C SER A 43 -19.46 -17.43 -11.19
N GLU A 44 -20.49 -16.71 -11.66
CA GLU A 44 -20.49 -15.24 -11.74
C GLU A 44 -20.12 -14.57 -10.39
N VAL A 45 -20.53 -15.19 -9.28
CA VAL A 45 -20.20 -14.76 -7.91
C VAL A 45 -18.69 -14.83 -7.67
N VAL A 46 -18.04 -15.92 -8.05
CA VAL A 46 -16.60 -16.13 -7.86
C VAL A 46 -15.80 -15.18 -8.77
N ASN A 47 -16.23 -15.02 -10.02
CA ASN A 47 -15.60 -14.07 -10.95
C ASN A 47 -15.63 -12.63 -10.41
N SER A 48 -16.74 -12.20 -9.80
CA SER A 48 -16.84 -10.87 -9.17
C SER A 48 -15.81 -10.65 -8.04
N HIS A 49 -15.45 -11.71 -7.31
CA HIS A 49 -14.44 -11.65 -6.25
C HIS A 49 -13.03 -11.57 -6.82
N TYR A 50 -12.72 -12.32 -7.88
CA TYR A 50 -11.42 -12.23 -8.55
C TYR A 50 -11.16 -10.82 -9.09
N TYR A 51 -12.13 -10.21 -9.79
CA TYR A 51 -12.03 -8.82 -10.23
C TYR A 51 -11.87 -7.83 -9.06
N GLY A 52 -12.64 -8.03 -7.98
CA GLY A 52 -12.54 -7.20 -6.78
C GLY A 52 -11.18 -7.27 -6.10
N LEU A 53 -10.58 -8.47 -6.08
CA LEU A 53 -9.26 -8.74 -5.49
C LEU A 53 -8.15 -8.09 -6.32
N ILE A 54 -8.17 -8.29 -7.65
CA ILE A 54 -7.20 -7.66 -8.58
C ILE A 54 -7.26 -6.14 -8.47
N ARG A 55 -8.45 -5.54 -8.57
CA ARG A 55 -8.62 -4.08 -8.51
C ARG A 55 -8.16 -3.51 -7.17
N SER A 56 -8.55 -4.14 -6.07
CA SER A 56 -8.18 -3.68 -4.73
C SER A 56 -6.67 -3.73 -4.55
N PHE A 57 -6.02 -4.82 -4.96
CA PHE A 57 -4.56 -4.93 -4.89
C PHE A 57 -3.87 -3.79 -5.64
N PHE A 58 -4.21 -3.55 -6.90
CA PHE A 58 -3.56 -2.47 -7.67
C PHE A 58 -3.80 -1.09 -7.05
N LEU A 59 -5.01 -0.81 -6.56
CA LEU A 59 -5.31 0.46 -5.90
C LEU A 59 -4.43 0.68 -4.66
N PHE A 60 -4.34 -0.33 -3.79
CA PHE A 60 -3.50 -0.23 -2.60
C PHE A 60 -2.01 -0.19 -2.95
N LEU A 61 -1.56 -0.99 -3.92
CA LEU A 61 -0.17 -0.97 -4.39
C LEU A 61 0.21 0.43 -4.91
N THR A 62 -0.57 1.00 -5.83
CA THR A 62 -0.33 2.36 -6.34
C THR A 62 -0.35 3.38 -5.23
N PHE A 63 -1.32 3.30 -4.31
CA PHE A 63 -1.39 4.19 -3.16
C PHE A 63 -0.11 4.15 -2.30
N PHE A 64 0.38 2.96 -1.93
CA PHE A 64 1.60 2.83 -1.13
C PHE A 64 2.84 3.30 -1.88
N VAL A 65 2.98 2.96 -3.15
CA VAL A 65 4.12 3.40 -3.98
C VAL A 65 4.15 4.93 -4.06
N VAL A 66 3.02 5.57 -4.37
CA VAL A 66 2.92 7.04 -4.44
C VAL A 66 3.23 7.66 -3.08
N LEU A 67 2.63 7.14 -2.00
CA LEU A 67 2.85 7.64 -0.64
C LEU A 67 4.33 7.59 -0.24
N ILE A 68 5.01 6.46 -0.48
CA ILE A 68 6.44 6.29 -0.16
C ILE A 68 7.29 7.29 -0.95
N VAL A 69 7.06 7.40 -2.27
CA VAL A 69 7.80 8.34 -3.12
C VAL A 69 7.58 9.77 -2.66
N THR A 70 6.33 10.16 -2.37
CA THR A 70 6.01 11.50 -1.86
C THR A 70 6.73 11.80 -0.54
N ILE A 71 6.65 10.90 0.44
CA ILE A 71 7.33 11.10 1.75
C ILE A 71 8.84 11.22 1.58
N ALA A 72 9.44 10.32 0.79
CA ALA A 72 10.89 10.30 0.58
C ALA A 72 11.36 11.57 -0.14
N THR A 73 10.65 11.98 -1.19
CA THR A 73 10.96 13.21 -1.94
C THR A 73 10.75 14.46 -1.08
N SER A 74 9.63 14.59 -0.39
CA SER A 74 9.36 15.75 0.47
C SER A 74 10.41 15.88 1.57
N ASN A 75 10.77 14.79 2.23
CA ASN A 75 11.80 14.80 3.27
C ASN A 75 13.19 15.15 2.69
N GLY A 76 13.56 14.54 1.56
CA GLY A 76 14.84 14.81 0.89
C GLY A 76 14.97 16.27 0.42
N VAL A 77 13.90 16.84 -0.14
CA VAL A 77 13.87 18.24 -0.56
C VAL A 77 14.00 19.18 0.64
N LEU A 78 13.27 18.93 1.74
CA LEU A 78 13.31 19.80 2.91
C LEU A 78 14.67 19.79 3.60
N ILE A 79 15.28 18.61 3.77
CA ILE A 79 16.64 18.50 4.31
C ILE A 79 17.63 19.20 3.37
N GLY A 80 17.52 18.99 2.07
CA GLY A 80 18.38 19.66 1.08
C GLY A 80 18.25 21.19 1.10
N VAL A 81 17.03 21.73 1.18
CA VAL A 81 16.81 23.18 1.28
C VAL A 81 17.41 23.72 2.59
N ASN A 82 17.22 23.01 3.70
CA ASN A 82 17.76 23.42 5.00
C ASN A 82 19.30 23.43 5.03
N ASP A 83 19.94 22.41 4.46
CA ASP A 83 21.39 22.25 4.49
C ASP A 83 22.12 23.17 3.50
N TYR A 84 21.55 23.41 2.32
CA TYR A 84 22.23 24.14 1.23
C TYR A 84 21.83 25.61 1.11
N TRP A 85 20.60 25.99 1.47
CA TRP A 85 20.06 27.32 1.17
C TRP A 85 19.65 28.11 2.42
N PHE A 86 18.99 27.48 3.39
CA PHE A 86 18.42 28.20 4.53
C PHE A 86 18.39 27.34 5.80
N ARG A 87 19.40 27.49 6.67
CA ARG A 87 19.41 26.81 7.97
C ARG A 87 18.36 27.41 8.89
N ASN A 88 17.25 26.69 9.06
CA ASN A 88 16.16 27.10 9.93
C ASN A 88 15.65 25.88 10.71
N SER A 89 15.61 25.99 12.04
CA SER A 89 15.13 24.93 12.94
C SER A 89 13.67 24.53 12.65
N ALA A 90 12.86 25.44 12.10
CA ALA A 90 11.49 25.13 11.70
C ALA A 90 11.40 24.14 10.52
N LEU A 91 12.35 24.18 9.57
CA LEU A 91 12.39 23.24 8.45
C LEU A 91 12.82 21.85 8.91
N GLU A 92 13.73 21.78 9.87
CA GLU A 92 14.21 20.55 10.48
C GLU A 92 13.10 19.84 11.27
N GLU A 93 12.27 20.59 11.99
CA GLU A 93 11.11 20.05 12.71
C GLU A 93 10.06 19.48 11.73
N VAL A 94 9.73 20.21 10.66
CA VAL A 94 8.78 19.73 9.64
C VAL A 94 9.30 18.49 8.92
N ALA A 95 10.60 18.42 8.61
CA ALA A 95 11.22 17.25 8.00
C ALA A 95 11.08 15.99 8.88
N HIS A 96 11.14 16.13 10.20
CA HIS A 96 10.92 15.04 11.15
C HIS A 96 9.46 14.57 11.22
N VAL A 97 8.49 15.46 11.01
CA VAL A 97 7.06 15.15 11.07
C VAL A 97 6.58 14.38 9.83
N ILE A 98 7.16 14.63 8.65
CA ILE A 98 6.71 14.03 7.38
C ILE A 98 6.72 12.49 7.39
N PRO A 99 7.81 11.82 7.81
CA PRO A 99 7.82 10.36 7.93
C PRO A 99 6.79 9.82 8.93
N ILE A 100 6.53 10.55 10.01
CA ILE A 100 5.56 10.15 11.05
C ILE A 100 4.14 10.23 10.50
N ALA A 101 3.79 11.34 9.84
CA ALA A 101 2.50 11.51 9.18
C ALA A 101 2.28 10.45 8.09
N GLY A 102 3.32 10.16 7.30
CA GLY A 102 3.32 9.09 6.32
C GLY A 102 3.11 7.70 6.92
N GLY A 103 3.78 7.41 8.03
CA GLY A 103 3.59 6.20 8.83
C GLY A 103 2.15 6.06 9.33
N PHE A 104 1.55 7.15 9.82
CA PHE A 104 0.16 7.15 10.27
C PHE A 104 -0.84 6.88 9.13
N ILE A 105 -0.68 7.59 8.00
CA ILE A 105 -1.53 7.40 6.81
C ILE A 105 -1.43 5.96 6.30
N SER A 106 -0.22 5.40 6.24
CA SER A 106 -0.01 4.02 5.81
C SER A 106 -0.66 3.02 6.76
N ALA A 107 -0.56 3.21 8.08
CA ALA A 107 -1.23 2.36 9.08
C ALA A 107 -2.76 2.35 8.91
N VAL A 108 -3.38 3.51 8.70
CA VAL A 108 -4.82 3.62 8.45
C VAL A 108 -5.21 2.91 7.15
N ALA A 109 -4.42 3.08 6.08
CA ALA A 109 -4.67 2.40 4.81
C ALA A 109 -4.59 0.88 4.93
N ILE A 110 -3.63 0.36 5.70
CA ILE A 110 -3.51 -1.08 6.00
C ILE A 110 -4.76 -1.59 6.73
N LEU A 111 -5.26 -0.85 7.73
CA LEU A 111 -6.50 -1.22 8.43
C LEU A 111 -7.71 -1.27 7.48
N ILE A 112 -7.86 -0.27 6.61
CA ILE A 112 -8.94 -0.23 5.61
C ILE A 112 -8.82 -1.42 4.65
N TRP A 113 -7.60 -1.76 4.22
CA TRP A 113 -7.34 -2.93 3.37
C TRP A 113 -7.77 -4.23 4.05
N PHE A 114 -7.38 -4.45 5.30
CA PHE A 114 -7.81 -5.63 6.06
C PHE A 114 -9.32 -5.72 6.18
N VAL A 115 -10.00 -4.62 6.55
CA VAL A 115 -11.47 -4.59 6.63
C VAL A 115 -12.12 -4.96 5.30
N ARG A 116 -11.58 -4.46 4.18
CA ARG A 116 -12.07 -4.83 2.84
C ARG A 116 -11.88 -6.32 2.53
N MET A 117 -10.73 -6.89 2.86
CA MET A 117 -10.46 -8.32 2.66
C MET A 117 -11.39 -9.20 3.49
N PHE A 118 -11.58 -8.88 4.78
CA PHE A 118 -12.51 -9.62 5.64
C PHE A 118 -13.96 -9.52 5.15
N LYS A 119 -14.38 -8.33 4.67
CA LYS A 119 -15.71 -8.15 4.07
C LYS A 119 -15.88 -9.00 2.81
N GLY A 120 -14.87 -9.03 1.93
CA GLY A 120 -14.87 -9.88 0.73
C GLY A 120 -15.00 -11.36 1.06
N MET A 121 -14.20 -11.88 2.01
CA MET A 121 -14.31 -13.27 2.46
C MET A 121 -15.68 -13.60 3.07
N ARG A 122 -16.28 -12.65 3.79
CA ARG A 122 -17.61 -12.84 4.40
C ARG A 122 -18.72 -12.87 3.34
N LEU A 123 -18.59 -12.10 2.26
CA LEU A 123 -19.51 -12.13 1.12
C LEU A 123 -19.39 -13.43 0.33
N LEU A 124 -18.17 -13.91 0.11
CA LEU A 124 -17.91 -15.21 -0.52
C LEU A 124 -18.56 -16.36 0.26
N LYS A 125 -18.44 -16.36 1.61
CA LYS A 125 -19.12 -17.35 2.48
C LYS A 125 -20.65 -17.30 2.42
N GLN A 126 -21.22 -16.18 1.98
CA GLN A 126 -22.67 -16.01 1.84
C GLN A 126 -23.14 -16.22 0.40
N ASP A 127 -22.25 -16.64 -0.50
CA ASP A 127 -22.49 -16.79 -1.94
C ASP A 127 -23.06 -15.52 -2.60
N LYS A 128 -22.66 -14.36 -2.06
CA LYS A 128 -23.10 -13.05 -2.54
C LYS A 128 -22.00 -12.43 -3.38
N PRO A 129 -22.32 -11.89 -4.58
CA PRO A 129 -21.32 -11.22 -5.39
C PRO A 129 -20.77 -10.01 -4.63
N VAL A 130 -19.53 -9.62 -4.93
CA VAL A 130 -18.99 -8.35 -4.46
C VAL A 130 -19.76 -7.25 -5.19
N THR A 131 -20.83 -6.75 -4.57
CA THR A 131 -21.60 -5.63 -5.11
C THR A 131 -20.66 -4.43 -5.20
N GLN A 132 -20.22 -4.15 -6.42
CA GLN A 132 -19.44 -2.97 -6.72
C GLN A 132 -20.39 -1.79 -6.55
N ALA A 133 -20.28 -1.05 -5.45
CA ALA A 133 -20.81 0.30 -5.43
C ALA A 133 -20.14 1.00 -6.62
N LYS A 134 -20.93 1.37 -7.65
CA LYS A 134 -20.48 2.17 -8.78
C LYS A 134 -19.56 3.25 -8.21
N SER A 135 -18.25 3.14 -8.45
CA SER A 135 -17.35 4.21 -8.07
C SER A 135 -17.83 5.45 -8.81
N LEU A 136 -17.92 6.57 -8.09
CA LEU A 136 -18.42 7.89 -8.50
C LEU A 136 -17.59 8.56 -9.63
N HIS A 137 -16.99 7.75 -10.52
CA HIS A 137 -16.16 8.13 -11.66
C HIS A 137 -16.59 7.33 -12.91
N GLN A 138 -17.90 7.24 -13.14
CA GLN A 138 -18.44 7.13 -14.49
C GLN A 138 -18.79 8.55 -14.95
N PHE A 139 -17.77 9.30 -15.36
CA PHE A 139 -17.85 10.46 -16.23
C PHE A 139 -16.58 10.47 -17.07
#